data_AF-A0A2P5MG36-F1
#
_entry.id   AF-A0A2P5MG36-F1
#
_cell.length_a   1.000
_cell.length_b   1.000
_cell.length_c   1.000
_cell.angle_alpha   90.00
_cell.angle_beta   90.00
_cell.angle_gamma   90.00
#
_symmetry.space_group_name_H-M   'P 1'
#
loop_
_entity.id
_entity.type
_entity.pdbx_description
1 polymer ?
#
loop_
_entity_poly.entity_id
_entity_poly.type
_entity_poly.pdbx_seq_one_letter_code
_entity_poly.pdbx_strand_id
1 'polypeptide(L)'
;MVDQIIEALTSLGYQANKSTNVSANASNAEDPLTLKIAINEIWFRNYNWTFPLVPTWGDIDITISLVNSSGNKLFEKSYQGGGSSLCLTGHCGFSNATKEAMTEILNVIISDFSSEPVRSLIASAK
;
A
#
# COMPACT_ATOMS: atom_id res chain seq x y z
N MET A 1 11.91 -1.09 -8.48
CA MET A 1 10.89 -0.52 -7.56
C MET A 1 10.20 -1.63 -6.76
N VAL A 2 9.57 -2.62 -7.40
CA VAL A 2 8.96 -3.78 -6.70
C VAL A 2 9.97 -4.55 -5.83
N ASP A 3 11.18 -4.79 -6.32
CA ASP A 3 12.19 -5.55 -5.57
C ASP A 3 12.68 -4.81 -4.30
N GLN A 4 12.76 -3.48 -4.35
CA GLN A 4 13.13 -2.66 -3.18
C GLN A 4 12.04 -2.68 -2.09
N ILE A 5 10.77 -2.77 -2.49
CA ILE A 5 9.64 -2.90 -1.56
C ILE A 5 9.68 -4.27 -0.88
N ILE A 6 10.00 -5.33 -1.62
CA ILE A 6 10.13 -6.69 -1.08
C ILE A 6 11.28 -6.77 -0.07
N GLU A 7 12.45 -6.20 -0.39
CA GLU A 7 13.58 -6.13 0.54
C GLU A 7 13.22 -5.38 1.83
N ALA A 8 12.56 -4.22 1.71
CA ALA A 8 12.14 -3.45 2.86
C ALA A 8 11.16 -4.23 3.76
N LEU A 9 10.16 -4.90 3.17
CA LEU A 9 9.20 -5.71 3.91
C LEU A 9 9.86 -6.93 4.58
N THR A 10 10.80 -7.57 3.90
CA THR A 10 11.55 -8.71 4.44
C THR A 10 12.43 -8.28 5.63
N SER A 11 13.06 -7.10 5.55
CA SER A 11 13.87 -6.56 6.65
C SER A 11 13.06 -6.26 7.92
N LEU A 12 11.75 -6.07 7.78
CA LEU A 12 10.80 -5.86 8.87
C LEU A 12 10.17 -7.17 9.38
N GLY A 13 10.60 -8.33 8.86
CA GLY A 13 10.13 -9.65 9.28
C GLY A 13 8.86 -10.14 8.59
N TYR A 14 8.37 -9.43 7.57
CA TYR A 14 7.25 -9.88 6.76
C TYR A 14 7.72 -10.86 5.68
N GLN A 15 6.91 -11.89 5.39
CA GLN A 15 7.15 -12.77 4.25
C GLN A 15 6.58 -12.14 2.97
N ALA A 16 7.37 -11.30 2.30
CA ALA A 16 7.01 -10.69 1.03
C ALA A 16 7.48 -11.58 -0.13
N ASN A 17 6.55 -12.22 -0.84
CA ASN A 17 6.86 -13.02 -2.03
C ASN A 17 6.46 -12.26 -3.31
N LYS A 18 7.37 -12.19 -4.28
CA LYS A 18 7.05 -11.79 -5.66
C LYS A 18 6.16 -12.89 -6.24
N SER A 19 4.85 -12.65 -6.34
CA SER A 19 3.93 -13.67 -6.84
C SER A 19 4.16 -13.88 -8.33
N THR A 20 4.99 -14.87 -8.67
CA THR A 20 5.19 -15.31 -10.06
C THR A 20 4.77 -16.74 -10.34
N ASN A 21 4.31 -17.51 -9.36
CA ASN A 21 3.43 -18.69 -9.49
C ASN A 21 3.34 -19.36 -8.12
N VAL A 22 2.12 -19.68 -7.68
CA VAL A 22 1.84 -20.34 -6.40
C VAL A 22 2.28 -21.80 -6.52
N SER A 23 3.42 -22.18 -5.91
CA SER A 23 3.79 -23.59 -5.75
C SER A 23 3.29 -24.07 -4.40
N ALA A 24 2.36 -25.03 -4.45
CA ALA A 24 1.91 -25.82 -3.33
C ALA A 24 3.10 -26.58 -2.72
N ASN A 25 3.32 -26.42 -1.42
CA ASN A 25 3.66 -27.49 -0.47
C ASN A 25 4.11 -26.90 0.87
N ALA A 26 3.19 -26.83 1.82
CA ALA A 26 3.50 -26.87 3.24
C ALA A 26 2.28 -27.44 3.99
N SER A 27 2.33 -28.75 4.22
CA SER A 27 1.38 -29.47 5.05
C SER A 27 1.53 -29.06 6.52
N ASN A 28 0.39 -28.69 7.15
CA ASN A 28 0.13 -28.31 8.55
C ASN A 28 0.00 -26.81 8.89
N ALA A 29 -0.19 -25.92 7.92
CA ALA A 29 -0.42 -24.50 8.20
C ALA A 29 -1.93 -24.19 8.13
N GLU A 30 -2.46 -23.47 9.14
CA GLU A 30 -3.65 -22.64 8.98
C GLU A 30 -3.59 -21.99 7.59
N ASP A 31 -4.66 -22.11 6.81
CA ASP A 31 -4.70 -21.67 5.44
C ASP A 31 -4.22 -20.20 5.34
N PRO A 32 -3.09 -19.91 4.66
CA PRO A 32 -2.45 -18.62 4.79
C PRO A 32 -3.30 -17.52 4.15
N LEU A 33 -3.67 -16.53 4.97
CA LEU A 33 -4.30 -15.31 4.50
C LEU A 33 -3.29 -14.50 3.67
N THR A 34 -3.67 -14.18 2.44
CA THR A 34 -2.85 -13.39 1.52
C THR A 34 -3.38 -11.96 1.45
N LEU A 35 -2.56 -11.00 1.83
CA LEU A 35 -2.82 -9.57 1.60
C LEU A 35 -2.42 -9.20 0.17
N LYS A 36 -3.37 -8.74 -0.63
CA LYS A 36 -3.14 -8.22 -1.98
C LYS A 36 -3.35 -6.72 -1.98
N ILE A 37 -2.42 -6.01 -2.62
CA ILE A 37 -2.49 -4.56 -2.81
C ILE A 37 -2.55 -4.32 -4.32
N ALA A 38 -3.60 -3.65 -4.77
CA ALA A 38 -3.73 -3.16 -6.13
C ALA A 38 -3.53 -1.64 -6.12
N ILE A 39 -2.66 -1.16 -7.01
CA ILE A 39 -2.51 0.28 -7.25
C ILE A 39 -3.55 0.63 -8.31
N ASN A 40 -4.57 1.40 -7.94
CA ASN A 40 -5.63 1.82 -8.83
C ASN A 40 -5.18 3.02 -9.67
N GLU A 41 -4.67 4.04 -8.98
CA GLU A 41 -4.27 5.30 -9.59
C GLU A 41 -3.09 5.91 -8.83
N ILE A 42 -2.14 6.46 -9.59
CA ILE A 42 -1.09 7.33 -9.07
C ILE A 42 -0.98 8.49 -10.06
N TRP A 43 -1.29 9.69 -9.60
CA TRP A 43 -1.08 10.88 -10.42
C TRP A 43 -0.52 12.01 -9.56
N PHE A 44 0.50 12.69 -10.09
CA PHE A 44 1.05 13.90 -9.48
C PHE A 44 1.35 14.92 -10.58
N ARG A 45 1.14 16.18 -10.27
CA ARG A 45 1.40 17.32 -11.14
C ARG A 45 2.42 18.22 -10.49
N ASN A 46 3.37 18.68 -11.31
CA ASN A 46 4.33 19.70 -10.95
C ASN A 46 4.01 20.97 -11.74
N TYR A 47 4.07 22.12 -11.08
CA TYR A 47 3.94 23.41 -11.75
C TYR A 47 5.25 24.17 -11.67
N ASN A 48 5.92 24.36 -12.80
CA ASN A 48 7.29 24.89 -12.86
C ASN A 48 7.35 26.39 -13.23
N TRP A 49 6.22 27.07 -13.41
CA TRP A 49 6.21 28.48 -13.78
C TRP A 49 6.66 29.39 -12.62
N THR A 50 6.45 28.99 -11.37
CA THR A 50 6.81 29.77 -10.16
C THR A 50 8.27 29.60 -9.72
N PHE A 51 9.19 29.39 -10.67
CA PHE A 51 10.61 29.15 -10.39
C PHE A 51 11.19 30.26 -9.46
N PRO A 52 11.96 29.90 -8.41
CA PRO A 52 12.52 28.57 -8.16
C PRO A 52 11.63 27.59 -7.40
N LEU A 53 10.42 27.98 -6.98
CA LEU A 53 9.53 27.10 -6.22
C LEU A 53 8.62 26.30 -7.17
N VAL A 54 8.67 24.99 -7.06
CA VAL A 54 7.85 24.04 -7.82
C VAL A 54 6.82 23.46 -6.85
N PRO A 55 5.57 23.96 -6.85
CA PRO A 55 4.49 23.26 -6.17
C PRO A 55 4.20 21.94 -6.88
N THR A 56 4.03 20.91 -6.08
CA THR A 56 3.64 19.56 -6.50
C THR A 56 2.39 19.16 -5.74
N TRP A 57 1.44 18.53 -6.41
CA TRP A 57 0.27 17.95 -5.77
C TRP A 57 -0.24 16.75 -6.55
N GLY A 58 -0.97 15.87 -5.88
CA GLY A 58 -1.53 14.67 -6.49
C GLY A 58 -2.07 13.71 -5.46
N ASP A 59 -2.58 12.59 -5.95
CA ASP A 59 -3.23 11.58 -5.12
C ASP A 59 -2.74 10.17 -5.50
N ILE A 60 -2.89 9.27 -4.55
CA ILE A 60 -2.70 7.83 -4.71
C ILE A 60 -3.99 7.14 -4.29
N ASP A 61 -4.46 6.20 -5.12
CA ASP A 61 -5.56 5.30 -4.80
C ASP A 61 -5.05 3.85 -4.86
N ILE A 62 -5.22 3.12 -3.76
CA ILE A 62 -4.94 1.69 -3.67
C ILE A 62 -6.14 0.92 -3.16
N THR A 63 -6.30 -0.32 -3.63
CA THR A 63 -7.24 -1.28 -3.05
C THR A 63 -6.47 -2.37 -2.33
N ILE A 64 -6.85 -2.62 -1.08
CA ILE A 64 -6.32 -3.73 -0.29
C ILE A 64 -7.40 -4.79 -0.20
N SER A 65 -7.02 -6.02 -0.51
CA SER A 65 -7.88 -7.19 -0.31
C SER A 65 -7.18 -8.26 0.51
N LEU A 66 -7.92 -8.87 1.43
CA LEU A 66 -7.49 -10.04 2.18
C LEU A 66 -8.15 -11.26 1.57
N VAL A 67 -7.35 -12.23 1.14
CA VAL A 67 -7.81 -13.41 0.40
C VAL A 67 -7.42 -14.67 1.15
N ASN A 68 -8.34 -15.61 1.30
CA ASN A 68 -8.03 -16.93 1.90
C ASN A 68 -7.37 -17.89 0.89
N SER A 69 -6.97 -19.07 1.36
CA SER A 69 -6.41 -20.16 0.54
C SER A 69 -7.30 -20.55 -0.65
N SER A 70 -8.62 -20.44 -0.48
CA SER A 70 -9.63 -20.77 -1.50
C SER A 70 -9.79 -19.68 -2.56
N GLY A 71 -9.09 -18.55 -2.43
CA GLY A 71 -9.21 -17.42 -3.35
C GLY A 71 -10.38 -16.48 -3.06
N ASN A 72 -11.11 -16.69 -1.96
CA ASN A 72 -12.23 -15.83 -1.56
C ASN A 72 -11.71 -14.56 -0.90
N LYS A 73 -12.22 -13.40 -1.32
CA LYS A 73 -11.96 -12.12 -0.67
C LYS A 73 -12.78 -12.05 0.63
N LEU A 74 -12.09 -11.93 1.75
CA LEU A 74 -12.67 -11.76 3.07
C LEU A 74 -12.82 -10.29 3.44
N PHE A 75 -11.95 -9.46 2.90
CA PHE A 75 -11.94 -8.02 3.07
C PHE A 75 -11.50 -7.40 1.76
N GLU A 76 -12.14 -6.29 1.38
CA GLU A 76 -11.71 -5.44 0.28
C GLU A 76 -12.11 -4.01 0.59
N LYS A 77 -11.13 -3.10 0.53
CA LYS A 77 -11.37 -1.68 0.72
C LYS A 77 -10.37 -0.85 -0.08
N SER A 78 -10.86 0.24 -0.66
CA SER A 78 -10.04 1.23 -1.35
C SER A 78 -9.65 2.36 -0.39
N TYR A 79 -8.43 2.84 -0.55
CA TYR A 79 -7.78 3.85 0.26
C TYR A 79 -7.22 4.91 -0.66
N GLN A 80 -7.55 6.16 -0.37
CA GLN A 80 -7.04 7.31 -1.07
C GLN A 80 -6.25 8.18 -0.10
N GLY A 81 -5.14 8.74 -0.57
CA GLY A 81 -4.38 9.76 0.15
C GLY A 81 -3.89 10.82 -0.80
N GLY A 82 -3.96 12.07 -0.33
CA GLY A 82 -3.54 13.24 -1.06
C GLY A 82 -2.19 13.73 -0.56
N GLY A 83 -1.42 14.32 -1.46
CA GLY A 83 -0.09 14.82 -1.15
C GLY A 83 0.18 16.13 -1.85
N SER A 84 0.80 17.05 -1.13
CA SER A 84 1.23 18.33 -1.67
C SER A 84 2.61 18.71 -1.14
N SER A 85 3.34 19.51 -1.91
CA SER A 85 4.58 20.05 -1.43
C SER A 85 4.99 21.29 -2.21
N LEU A 86 5.89 22.06 -1.62
CA LEU A 86 6.52 23.20 -2.25
C LEU A 86 8.03 23.03 -2.11
N CYS A 87 8.73 22.84 -3.21
CA CYS A 87 10.17 22.60 -3.16
C CYS A 87 10.91 23.26 -4.32
N LEU A 88 12.24 23.42 -4.20
CA LEU A 88 13.08 24.08 -5.20
C LEU A 88 13.20 23.30 -6.52
N THR A 89 12.85 22.02 -6.52
CA THR A 89 12.86 21.16 -7.71
C THR A 89 11.62 20.29 -7.75
N GLY A 90 11.14 19.94 -8.94
CA GLY A 90 10.01 19.01 -9.08
C GLY A 90 10.30 17.61 -8.53
N HIS A 91 11.57 17.22 -8.42
CA HIS A 91 11.94 15.92 -7.84
C HIS A 91 11.71 15.86 -6.33
N CYS A 92 12.21 16.85 -5.59
CA CYS A 92 11.92 16.93 -4.15
C CYS A 92 10.43 17.21 -3.89
N GLY A 93 9.78 17.95 -4.79
CA GLY A 93 8.34 18.17 -4.75
C GLY A 93 7.55 16.86 -4.84
N PHE A 94 7.84 16.05 -5.87
CA PHE A 94 7.22 14.73 -6.06
C PHE A 94 7.48 13.78 -4.89
N SER A 95 8.72 13.69 -4.41
CA SER A 95 9.08 12.82 -3.28
C SER A 95 8.29 13.18 -2.01
N ASN A 96 8.23 14.47 -1.67
CA ASN A 96 7.52 14.93 -0.48
C ASN A 96 6.01 14.73 -0.59
N ALA A 97 5.41 15.06 -1.75
CA ALA A 97 3.98 14.88 -1.97
C ALA A 97 3.60 13.39 -1.94
N THR A 98 4.38 12.52 -2.58
CA THR A 98 4.17 11.07 -2.54
C THR A 98 4.26 10.52 -1.12
N LYS A 99 5.23 11.00 -0.33
CA LYS A 99 5.40 10.60 1.07
C LYS A 99 4.21 11.02 1.93
N GLU A 100 3.69 12.22 1.74
CA GLU A 100 2.48 12.69 2.43
C GLU A 100 1.28 11.81 2.08
N ALA A 101 1.00 11.60 0.79
CA ALA A 101 -0.10 10.75 0.32
C ALA A 101 -0.02 9.32 0.87
N MET A 102 1.16 8.69 0.84
CA MET A 102 1.32 7.35 1.42
C MET A 102 1.21 7.32 2.94
N THR A 103 1.63 8.39 3.63
CA THR A 103 1.47 8.47 5.08
C THR A 103 -0.01 8.52 5.45
N GLU A 104 -0.81 9.30 4.72
CA GLU A 104 -2.26 9.36 4.91
C GLU A 104 -2.89 7.98 4.69
N ILE A 105 -2.59 7.32 3.57
CA ILE A 105 -3.08 5.97 3.26
C ILE A 105 -2.73 4.99 4.38
N LEU A 106 -1.46 4.96 4.82
CA LEU A 106 -1.00 4.04 5.86
C LEU A 106 -1.70 4.29 7.21
N ASN A 107 -1.94 5.55 7.58
CA ASN A 107 -2.66 5.88 8.81
C ASN A 107 -4.09 5.32 8.79
N VAL A 108 -4.80 5.46 7.66
CA VAL A 108 -6.16 4.94 7.50
C VAL A 108 -6.16 3.41 7.53
N ILE A 109 -5.20 2.77 6.85
CA ILE A 109 -5.05 1.30 6.87
C ILE A 109 -4.79 0.80 8.29
N ILE A 110 -3.85 1.41 9.02
CA ILE A 110 -3.53 1.03 10.39
C ILE A 110 -4.76 1.16 11.28
N SER A 111 -5.52 2.25 11.13
CA SER A 111 -6.76 2.46 11.88
C SER A 111 -7.80 1.38 11.59
N ASP A 112 -8.01 1.02 10.32
CA ASP A 112 -8.94 -0.03 9.92
C ASP A 112 -8.50 -1.41 10.40
N PHE A 113 -7.24 -1.80 10.18
CA PHE A 113 -6.73 -3.13 10.55
C PHE A 113 -6.57 -3.31 12.05
N SER A 114 -6.48 -2.21 12.81
CA SER A 114 -6.53 -2.23 14.27
C SER A 114 -7.97 -2.29 14.81
N SER A 115 -8.98 -2.11 13.97
CA SER A 115 -10.38 -2.14 14.38
C SER A 115 -10.88 -3.56 14.64
N GLU A 116 -11.75 -3.72 15.64
CA GLU A 116 -12.37 -5.02 15.98
C GLU A 116 -13.05 -5.73 14.80
N PRO A 117 -13.78 -5.03 13.90
CA PRO A 117 -14.36 -5.68 12.72
C PRO A 117 -13.33 -6.42 11.86
N VAL A 118 -12.23 -5.77 11.50
CA VAL A 118 -11.19 -6.38 10.65
C VAL A 118 -10.44 -7.48 11.41
N ARG A 119 -10.14 -7.25 12.71
CA ARG A 119 -9.51 -8.28 13.56
C ARG A 119 -10.38 -9.53 13.71
N SER A 120 -11.69 -9.36 13.86
CA SER A 120 -12.63 -10.48 13.98
C SER A 120 -12.74 -11.27 12.68
N LEU A 121 -12.72 -10.60 11.52
CA LEU A 121 -12.67 -11.25 10.20
C LEU A 121 -11.41 -12.10 10.06
N ILE A 122 -10.24 -11.54 10.41
CA ILE A 122 -8.95 -12.25 10.38
C ILE A 122 -8.97 -13.45 11.34
N ALA A 123 -9.52 -13.28 12.55
CA ALA A 123 -9.60 -14.34 13.54
C ALA A 123 -10.56 -15.47 13.15
N SER A 124 -11.66 -15.15 12.44
CA SER A 124 -12.64 -16.13 11.96
C SER A 124 -12.18 -16.91 10.73
N ALA A 125 -11.12 -16.44 10.07
CA ALA A 125 -10.59 -17.03 8.84
C ALA A 125 -9.37 -17.94 9.08
N LYS A 126 -8.91 -18.04 10.33
CA LYS A 126 -7.97 -19.06 10.82
C LYS A 126 -8.73 -20.29 11.25
#